data_AF-A0A366FMK6-F1
#
_entry.id   AF-A0A366FMK6-F1
#
_cell.length_a   1.000
_cell.length_b   1.000
_cell.length_c   1.000
_cell.angle_alpha   90.00
_cell.angle_beta   90.00
_cell.angle_gamma   90.00
#
_symmetry.space_group_name_H-M   'P 1'
#
loop_
_entity.id
_entity.type
_entity.pdbx_description
1 polymer ?
#
loop_
_entity_poly.entity_id
_entity_poly.type
_entity_poly.pdbx_seq_one_letter_code
_entity_poly.pdbx_strand_id
1 'polypeptide(L)'
;MEKPERDVSMIVFTAAGTQLVSSTTALALVKMVIEDYYGSDELVAQSPLKVEDGGSVWKVTGSRASQQYARGPIEVSVSKLDAAIVSLTF
;
A
#
# COMPACT_ATOMS: atom_id res chain seq x y z
N MET A 1 -9.31 -20.42 -4.15
CA MET A 1 -9.59 -19.36 -3.16
C MET A 1 -10.75 -18.55 -3.70
N GLU A 2 -11.90 -18.56 -3.03
CA GLU A 2 -13.00 -17.66 -3.35
C GLU A 2 -12.59 -16.22 -3.07
N LYS A 3 -12.88 -15.32 -4.01
CA LYS A 3 -12.70 -13.89 -3.82
C LYS A 3 -13.83 -13.45 -2.88
N PRO A 4 -13.54 -12.85 -1.71
CA PRO A 4 -14.61 -12.45 -0.80
C PRO A 4 -15.58 -11.53 -1.55
N GLU A 5 -16.86 -11.89 -1.57
CA GLU A 5 -17.89 -11.03 -2.14
C GLU A 5 -17.92 -9.71 -1.36
N ARG A 6 -17.94 -8.60 -2.08
CA ARG A 6 -18.01 -7.27 -1.47
C ARG A 6 -19.39 -7.12 -0.81
N ASP A 7 -19.39 -6.93 0.50
CA ASP A 7 -20.58 -6.64 1.28
C ASP A 7 -21.32 -5.41 0.70
N VAL A 8 -22.65 -5.42 0.70
CA VAL A 8 -23.50 -4.34 0.19
C VAL A 8 -23.16 -2.99 0.84
N SER A 9 -22.72 -3.00 2.11
CA SER A 9 -22.22 -1.81 2.80
C SER A 9 -21.05 -1.14 2.07
N MET A 10 -20.16 -1.92 1.44
CA MET A 10 -19.01 -1.40 0.69
C MET A 10 -19.42 -0.67 -0.59
N ILE A 11 -20.53 -1.07 -1.21
CA ILE A 11 -21.10 -0.39 -2.38
C ILE A 11 -21.57 1.01 -1.98
N VAL A 12 -22.22 1.15 -0.82
CA VAL A 12 -22.67 2.44 -0.28
C VAL A 12 -21.50 3.37 -0.01
N PHE A 13 -20.43 2.88 0.65
CA PHE A 13 -19.22 3.67 0.89
C PHE A 13 -18.51 4.11 -0.40
N THR A 14 -18.50 3.24 -1.42
CA THR A 14 -17.95 3.57 -2.74
C THR A 14 -18.72 4.70 -3.40
N ALA A 15 -20.06 4.62 -3.41
CA ALA A 15 -20.92 5.64 -4.01
C ALA A 15 -20.84 6.98 -3.29
N ALA A 16 -20.59 6.96 -1.97
CA ALA A 16 -20.39 8.16 -1.15
C ALA A 16 -18.97 8.75 -1.25
N GLY A 17 -18.06 8.15 -2.04
CA GLY A 17 -16.66 8.58 -2.12
C GLY A 17 -15.93 8.48 -0.77
N THR A 18 -16.35 7.57 0.11
CA THR A 18 -15.83 7.47 1.46
C THR A 18 -14.43 6.89 1.46
N GLN A 19 -13.51 7.61 2.10
CA GLN A 19 -12.18 7.12 2.42
C GLN A 19 -12.22 6.47 3.81
N LEU A 20 -12.12 5.14 3.86
CA LEU A 20 -12.05 4.39 5.13
C LEU A 20 -10.59 4.21 5.61
N VAL A 21 -9.65 4.24 4.68
CA VAL A 21 -8.22 4.05 4.95
C VAL A 21 -7.52 5.40 4.93
N SER A 22 -6.93 5.79 6.06
CA SER A 22 -6.08 6.98 6.14
C SER A 22 -4.70 6.73 5.54
N SER A 23 -3.96 7.80 5.22
CA SER A 23 -2.56 7.69 4.78
C SER A 23 -1.67 6.99 5.81
N THR A 24 -1.90 7.22 7.10
CA THR A 24 -1.20 6.53 8.20
C THR A 24 -1.52 5.03 8.23
N THR A 25 -2.78 4.66 8.00
CA THR A 25 -3.20 3.25 7.92
C THR A 25 -2.54 2.55 6.73
N ALA A 26 -2.52 3.19 5.57
CA ALA A 26 -1.85 2.67 4.38
C ALA A 26 -0.34 2.49 4.62
N LEU A 27 0.32 3.48 5.26
CA LEU A 27 1.73 3.38 5.62
C LEU A 27 2.01 2.19 6.55
N ALA A 28 1.21 2.04 7.61
CA ALA A 28 1.38 0.94 8.57
C ALA A 28 1.17 -0.42 7.90
N LEU A 29 0.15 -0.55 7.04
CA LEU A 29 -0.11 -1.77 6.27
C LEU A 29 1.08 -2.12 5.39
N VAL A 30 1.62 -1.17 4.63
CA VAL A 30 2.75 -1.42 3.73
C VAL A 30 4.00 -1.80 4.51
N LYS A 31 4.27 -1.18 5.66
CA LYS A 31 5.39 -1.59 6.54
C LYS A 31 5.26 -3.04 6.98
N MET A 32 4.07 -3.45 7.44
CA MET A 32 3.81 -4.83 7.85
C MET A 32 4.00 -5.80 6.68
N VAL A 33 3.51 -5.46 5.49
CA VAL A 33 3.66 -6.33 4.31
C VAL A 33 5.13 -6.45 3.87
N ILE A 34 5.90 -5.36 3.91
CA ILE A 34 7.32 -5.42 3.57
C ILE A 34 8.08 -6.30 4.57
N GLU A 35 7.82 -6.11 5.86
CA GLU A 35 8.47 -6.88 6.92
C GLU A 35 8.10 -8.37 6.87
N ASP A 36 6.83 -8.70 6.66
CA ASP A 36 6.35 -10.09 6.62
C ASP A 36 6.85 -10.85 5.38
N TYR A 37 6.86 -10.22 4.20
CA TYR A 37 7.24 -10.89 2.95
C TYR A 37 8.73 -10.81 2.63
N TYR A 38 9.40 -9.71 2.97
CA TYR A 38 10.79 -9.45 2.57
C TYR A 38 11.75 -9.32 3.76
N GLY A 39 11.24 -9.23 4.98
CA GLY A 39 12.03 -9.12 6.21
C GLY A 39 12.33 -7.69 6.62
N SER A 40 12.73 -7.52 7.88
CA SER A 40 13.01 -6.22 8.49
C SER A 40 14.17 -5.48 7.81
N ASP A 41 15.17 -6.19 7.28
CA ASP A 41 16.30 -5.58 6.55
C ASP A 41 15.83 -4.85 5.28
N GLU A 42 14.85 -5.42 4.57
CA GLU A 42 14.27 -4.76 3.40
C GLU A 42 13.47 -3.52 3.82
N LEU A 43 12.69 -3.61 4.91
CA LEU A 43 11.95 -2.46 5.43
C LEU A 43 12.87 -1.30 5.83
N VAL A 44 13.98 -1.60 6.49
CA VAL A 44 14.99 -0.59 6.86
C VAL A 44 15.58 0.05 5.60
N ALA A 45 15.93 -0.75 4.60
CA ALA A 45 16.55 -0.23 3.39
C ALA A 45 15.61 0.55 2.46
N GLN A 46 14.30 0.31 2.55
CA GLN A 46 13.27 1.10 1.85
C GLN A 46 12.86 2.35 2.62
N SER A 47 13.30 2.52 3.87
CA SER A 47 12.93 3.65 4.72
C SER A 47 13.80 4.90 4.44
N PRO A 48 13.22 6.12 4.48
CA PRO A 48 11.82 6.42 4.80
C PRO A 48 10.84 6.11 3.66
N LEU A 49 9.73 5.45 4.00
CA LEU A 49 8.59 5.30 3.09
C LEU A 49 7.81 6.62 3.01
N LYS A 50 7.46 7.03 1.80
CA LYS A 50 6.61 8.21 1.52
C LYS A 50 5.21 7.75 1.14
N VAL A 51 4.18 8.47 1.59
CA VAL A 51 2.78 8.23 1.19
C VAL A 51 2.24 9.46 0.46
N GLU A 52 1.63 9.23 -0.69
CA GLU A 52 1.03 10.27 -1.54
C GLU A 52 -0.40 9.91 -1.95
N ASP A 53 -1.21 10.94 -2.16
CA ASP A 53 -2.58 10.78 -2.65
C ASP A 53 -2.58 10.47 -4.16
N GLY A 54 -3.10 9.32 -4.55
CA GLY A 54 -3.28 8.88 -5.93
C GLY A 54 -4.74 8.92 -6.41
N GLY A 55 -5.63 9.65 -5.74
CA GLY A 55 -7.07 9.67 -6.02
C GLY A 55 -7.81 8.61 -5.21
N SER A 56 -8.10 7.45 -5.82
CA SER A 56 -8.79 6.32 -5.16
C SER A 56 -7.85 5.42 -4.35
N VAL A 57 -6.55 5.68 -4.40
CA VAL A 57 -5.51 4.90 -3.73
C VAL A 57 -4.54 5.80 -2.98
N TRP A 58 -3.90 5.25 -1.96
CA TRP A 58 -2.65 5.75 -1.40
C TRP A 58 -1.49 5.10 -2.16
N LYS A 59 -0.55 5.91 -2.65
CA LYS A 59 0.72 5.44 -3.22
C LYS A 59 1.77 5.49 -2.13
N VAL A 60 2.39 4.36 -1.83
CA VAL A 60 3.50 4.25 -0.88
C VAL A 60 4.77 3.90 -1.64
N THR A 61 5.78 4.75 -1.52
CA THR A 61 7.05 4.59 -2.25
C THR A 61 8.21 4.54 -1.27
N GLY A 62 9.10 3.56 -1.47
CA GLY A 62 10.35 3.45 -0.73
C GLY A 62 11.42 4.41 -1.23
N SER A 63 12.42 4.69 -0.39
CA SER A 63 13.50 5.63 -0.70
C SER A 63 14.73 4.98 -1.31
N ARG A 64 14.74 3.65 -1.50
CA ARG A 64 15.92 2.94 -2.00
C ARG A 64 16.25 3.37 -3.44
N ALA A 65 17.48 3.84 -3.66
CA ALA A 65 17.93 4.19 -5.00
C ALA A 65 18.21 2.93 -5.83
N SER A 66 17.61 2.84 -7.02
CA SER A 66 17.73 1.68 -7.92
C SER A 66 19.14 1.41 -8.45
N GLN A 67 20.06 2.38 -8.35
CA GLN A 67 21.43 2.23 -8.86
C GLN A 67 22.36 1.43 -7.92
N GLN A 68 22.02 1.28 -6.63
CA GLN A 68 22.90 0.63 -5.65
C GLN A 68 22.51 -0.81 -5.31
N TYR A 69 21.33 -1.26 -5.72
CA TYR A 69 20.77 -2.54 -5.29
C TYR A 69 20.13 -3.29 -6.45
N ALA A 70 20.01 -4.61 -6.31
CA ALA A 70 19.36 -5.46 -7.30
C ALA A 70 17.85 -5.18 -7.48
N ARG A 71 17.23 -4.46 -6.54
CA ARG A 71 15.83 -4.04 -6.56
C ARG A 71 15.74 -2.54 -6.30
N GLY A 72 14.90 -1.86 -7.07
CA GLY A 72 14.64 -0.43 -6.93
C GLY A 72 13.75 -0.09 -5.73
N PRO A 73 13.26 1.15 -5.66
CA PRO A 73 12.34 1.58 -4.62
C PRO A 73 11.04 0.79 -4.76
N ILE A 74 10.55 0.25 -3.65
CA ILE A 74 9.26 -0.43 -3.67
C ILE A 74 8.14 0.60 -3.92
N GLU A 75 7.20 0.28 -4.79
CA GLU A 75 6.00 1.08 -5.04
C GLU A 75 4.76 0.24 -4.77
N VAL A 76 3.92 0.69 -3.85
CA VAL A 76 2.70 -0.02 -3.43
C VAL A 76 1.50 0.91 -3.55
N SER A 77 0.44 0.45 -4.21
CA SER A 77 -0.83 1.17 -4.25
C SER A 77 -1.84 0.47 -3.34
N VAL A 78 -2.41 1.22 -2.40
CA VAL A 78 -3.38 0.74 -1.40
C VAL A 78 -4.72 1.43 -1.62
N SER A 79 -5.78 0.66 -1.83
CA SER A 79 -7.14 1.17 -1.95
C SER A 79 -7.56 1.96 -0.71
N LYS A 80 -8.09 3.17 -0.93
CA LYS A 80 -8.62 4.03 0.15
C LYS A 80 -9.89 3.51 0.79
N LEU A 81 -10.57 2.57 0.12
CA LEU A 81 -11.86 2.05 0.53
C LEU A 81 -11.72 0.83 1.45
N ASP A 82 -10.88 -0.13 1.08
CA ASP A 82 -10.86 -1.47 1.68
C ASP A 82 -9.45 -1.93 2.06
N ALA A 83 -8.45 -1.05 1.94
CA ALA A 83 -7.04 -1.34 2.19
C ALA A 83 -6.46 -2.44 1.29
N ALA A 84 -7.16 -2.82 0.21
CA ALA A 84 -6.65 -3.79 -0.74
C ALA A 84 -5.37 -3.25 -1.41
N ILE A 85 -4.31 -4.07 -1.45
CA ILE A 85 -3.12 -3.76 -2.25
C ILE A 85 -3.47 -4.05 -3.71
N VAL A 86 -3.53 -2.99 -4.52
CA VAL A 86 -3.91 -3.08 -5.93
C VAL A 86 -2.69 -3.27 -6.84
N SER A 87 -1.51 -2.82 -6.41
CA SER A 87 -0.24 -3.05 -7.10
C SER A 87 0.94 -3.05 -6.12
N LEU A 88 1.96 -3.83 -6.44
CA LEU A 88 3.25 -3.86 -5.75
C LEU A 88 4.37 -4.11 -6.79
N THR A 89 5.31 -3.17 -6.90
CA THR A 89 6.42 -3.19 -7.88
C THR A 89 7.74 -2.70 -7.27
N PHE A 90 8.85 -2.86 -7.98
CA PHE A 90 10.23 -2.47 -7.61
C PHE A 90 10.92 -1.69 -8.73
#